data_AF-A0A8S4QGM6-F1
#
_entry.id   AF-A0A8S4QGM6-F1
#
_cell.length_a   1.000
_cell.length_b   1.000
_cell.length_c   1.000
_cell.angle_alpha   90.00
_cell.angle_beta   90.00
_cell.angle_gamma   90.00
#
_symmetry.space_group_name_H-M   'P 1'
#
loop_
_entity.id
_entity.type
_entity.pdbx_description
1 polymer ?
#
loop_
_entity_poly.entity_id
_entity_poly.type
_entity_poly.pdbx_seq_one_letter_code
_entity_poly.pdbx_strand_id
1 'polypeptide(L)'
;EQLNTTKALIEGGIVKWTEYEEQYKEALDWLSKTEKLVQSFNKLQNSLEQKKVVLEEFQGHLQTLFDWQAELDKLNMRAQTLLETCSDTRVSNGITQLTTKYNAILSLAKEVMKRLELHYQVRKTRALLQLIKTL
;
A
#
# COMPACT_ATOMS: atom_id res chain seq x y z
N GLU A 1 8.15 -18.26 42.85
CA GLU A 1 7.07 -18.18 41.84
C GLU A 1 7.08 -16.91 41.00
N GLN A 2 7.01 -15.70 41.58
CA GLN A 2 6.91 -14.44 40.81
C GLN A 2 8.04 -14.19 39.78
N LEU A 3 9.28 -14.60 40.08
CA LEU A 3 10.42 -14.48 39.15
C LEU A 3 10.24 -15.28 37.85
N ASN A 4 9.64 -16.48 37.92
CA ASN A 4 9.39 -17.31 36.75
C ASN A 4 8.27 -16.72 35.88
N THR A 5 7.25 -16.14 36.50
CA THR A 5 6.15 -15.46 35.80
C THR A 5 6.65 -14.24 35.03
N THR A 6 7.45 -13.38 35.67
CA THR A 6 8.04 -12.20 35.03
C THR A 6 8.98 -12.60 33.89
N LYS A 7 9.77 -13.65 34.07
CA LYS A 7 10.67 -14.17 33.03
C LYS A 7 9.90 -14.68 31.80
N ALA A 8 8.84 -15.47 32.01
CA ALA A 8 7.98 -15.96 30.93
C ALA A 8 7.25 -14.83 30.19
N LEU A 9 6.84 -13.77 30.89
CA LEU A 9 6.22 -12.59 30.27
C LEU A 9 7.21 -11.84 29.36
N ILE A 10 8.47 -11.68 29.80
CA ILE A 10 9.52 -11.03 29.01
C ILE A 10 9.90 -11.89 27.80
N GLU A 11 10.11 -13.20 27.99
CA GLU A 11 10.42 -14.13 26.89
C GLU A 11 9.31 -14.17 25.84
N GLY A 12 8.03 -14.19 26.27
CA GLY A 12 6.89 -14.11 25.36
C GLY A 12 6.75 -12.75 24.66
N GLY A 13 7.08 -11.65 25.34
CA GLY A 13 7.10 -10.31 24.75
C GLY A 13 8.16 -10.15 23.66
N ILE A 14 9.35 -10.73 23.86
CA ILE A 14 10.43 -10.73 22.87
C ILE A 14 10.02 -11.47 21.60
N VAL A 15 9.41 -12.66 21.73
CA VAL A 15 8.96 -13.44 20.56
C VAL A 15 7.94 -12.64 19.73
N LYS A 16 6.90 -12.10 20.38
CA LYS A 16 5.88 -11.28 19.70
C LYS A 16 6.49 -10.05 19.03
N TRP A 17 7.49 -9.44 19.66
CA TRP A 17 8.18 -8.28 19.12
C TRP A 17 9.00 -8.64 17.87
N THR A 18 9.70 -9.78 17.89
CA THR A 18 10.44 -10.29 16.73
C THR A 18 9.51 -10.60 15.56
N GLU A 19 8.38 -11.27 15.81
CA GLU A 19 7.37 -11.55 14.78
C GLU A 19 6.79 -10.27 14.18
N TYR A 20 6.51 -9.26 15.02
CA TYR A 20 6.06 -7.95 14.55
C TYR A 20 7.13 -7.24 13.71
N GLU A 21 8.39 -7.27 14.13
CA GLU A 21 9.48 -6.63 13.39
C GLU A 21 9.69 -7.28 12.01
N GLU A 22 9.57 -8.60 11.91
CA GLU A 22 9.64 -9.33 10.64
C GLU A 22 8.50 -8.92 9.71
N GLN A 23 7.25 -8.99 10.19
CA GLN A 23 6.08 -8.58 9.39
C GLN A 23 6.13 -7.12 9.00
N TYR A 24 6.64 -6.25 9.89
CA TYR A 24 6.86 -4.84 9.60
C TYR A 24 7.84 -4.66 8.44
N LYS A 25 8.95 -5.40 8.42
CA LYS A 25 9.94 -5.34 7.33
C LYS A 25 9.36 -5.83 6.01
N GLU A 26 8.65 -6.96 6.04
CA GLU A 26 7.96 -7.48 4.85
C GLU A 26 6.95 -6.47 4.30
N ALA A 27 6.19 -5.86 5.20
CA ALA A 27 5.19 -4.86 4.85
C ALA A 27 5.82 -3.60 4.23
N LEU A 28 6.95 -3.16 4.77
CA LEU A 28 7.67 -1.99 4.28
C LEU A 28 8.35 -2.25 2.93
N ASP A 29 8.88 -3.46 2.72
CA ASP A 29 9.41 -3.89 1.42
C ASP A 29 8.30 -3.95 0.36
N TRP A 30 7.16 -4.55 0.70
CA TRP A 30 6.00 -4.61 -0.18
C TRP A 30 5.52 -3.21 -0.59
N LEU A 31 5.36 -2.29 0.37
CA LEU A 31 4.99 -0.91 0.08
C LEU A 31 6.02 -0.21 -0.82
N SER A 32 7.31 -0.45 -0.58
CA SER A 32 8.38 0.14 -1.41
C SER A 32 8.36 -0.36 -2.85
N LYS A 33 8.06 -1.65 -3.05
CA LYS A 33 7.90 -2.24 -4.38
C LYS A 33 6.66 -1.67 -5.07
N THR A 34 5.53 -1.60 -4.38
CA THR A 34 4.28 -1.04 -4.91
C THR A 34 4.43 0.43 -5.27
N GLU A 35 5.10 1.23 -4.43
CA GLU A 35 5.40 2.64 -4.71
C GLU A 35 6.20 2.81 -6.01
N LYS A 36 7.29 2.05 -6.18
CA LYS A 36 8.11 2.11 -7.41
C LYS A 36 7.31 1.74 -8.65
N LEU A 37 6.44 0.75 -8.53
CA LEU A 37 5.58 0.29 -9.60
C LEU A 37 4.54 1.37 -9.98
N VAL A 38 3.85 1.98 -9.00
CA VAL A 38 2.93 3.11 -9.24
C VAL A 38 3.65 4.31 -9.86
N GLN A 39 4.85 4.64 -9.38
CA GLN A 39 5.67 5.71 -9.96
C GLN A 39 6.12 5.41 -11.40
N SER A 40 6.48 4.16 -11.70
CA SER A 40 6.83 3.72 -13.04
C SER A 40 5.66 3.93 -14.00
N PHE A 41 4.46 3.52 -13.59
CA PHE A 41 3.23 3.75 -14.36
C PHE A 41 2.92 5.24 -14.57
N ASN A 42 3.21 6.09 -13.59
CA ASN A 42 3.05 7.54 -13.75
C ASN A 42 4.02 8.15 -14.78
N LYS A 43 5.24 7.59 -14.93
CA LYS A 43 6.29 8.14 -15.83
C LYS A 43 6.24 7.61 -17.27
N LEU A 44 5.82 6.37 -17.50
CA LEU A 44 6.02 5.65 -18.78
C LEU A 44 4.86 5.68 -19.79
N GLN A 45 3.89 6.58 -19.62
CA GLN A 45 2.63 6.59 -20.36
C GLN A 45 2.71 7.26 -21.76
N ASN A 46 3.62 6.80 -22.63
CA ASN A 46 3.90 7.46 -23.91
C ASN A 46 3.07 6.91 -25.09
N SER A 47 2.64 5.63 -25.06
CA SER A 47 1.88 5.00 -26.16
C SER A 47 0.51 4.46 -25.73
N LEU A 48 -0.47 4.49 -26.64
CA LEU A 48 -1.89 4.14 -26.41
C LEU A 48 -2.12 2.65 -26.10
N GLU A 49 -1.40 1.75 -26.76
CA GLU A 49 -1.55 0.31 -26.55
C GLU A 49 -1.02 -0.11 -25.18
N GLN A 50 0.12 0.46 -24.78
CA GLN A 50 0.67 0.27 -23.44
C GLN A 50 -0.28 0.81 -22.36
N LYS A 51 -0.98 1.92 -22.60
CA LYS A 51 -1.94 2.48 -21.63
C LYS A 51 -3.06 1.54 -21.25
N LYS A 52 -3.58 0.74 -22.19
CA LYS A 52 -4.70 -0.16 -21.94
C LYS A 52 -4.27 -1.34 -21.05
N VAL A 53 -3.15 -1.97 -21.40
CA VAL A 53 -2.53 -3.06 -20.63
C VAL A 53 -2.15 -2.56 -19.23
N VAL A 54 -1.51 -1.39 -19.15
CA VAL A 54 -1.17 -0.75 -17.89
C VAL A 54 -2.40 -0.50 -17.04
N LEU A 55 -3.54 -0.10 -17.62
CA LEU A 55 -4.75 0.21 -16.86
C LEU A 55 -5.34 -1.05 -16.22
N GLU A 56 -5.38 -2.18 -16.94
CA GLU A 56 -5.81 -3.47 -16.38
C GLU A 56 -4.86 -3.96 -15.28
N GLU A 57 -3.54 -3.95 -15.51
CA GLU A 57 -2.57 -4.34 -14.47
C GLU A 57 -2.66 -3.43 -13.25
N PHE A 58 -2.77 -2.12 -13.48
CA PHE A 58 -2.86 -1.12 -12.41
C PHE A 58 -4.15 -1.27 -11.59
N GLN A 59 -5.28 -1.63 -12.21
CA GLN A 59 -6.51 -1.95 -11.48
C GLN A 59 -6.31 -3.16 -10.55
N GLY A 60 -5.65 -4.22 -11.02
CA GLY A 60 -5.31 -5.37 -10.17
C GLY A 60 -4.40 -5.01 -9.00
N HIS A 61 -3.39 -4.16 -9.24
CA HIS A 61 -2.52 -3.65 -8.19
C HIS A 61 -3.26 -2.77 -7.19
N LEU A 62 -4.19 -1.95 -7.65
CA LEU A 62 -4.96 -1.05 -6.81
C LEU A 62 -5.98 -1.81 -5.96
N GLN A 63 -6.57 -2.88 -6.48
CA GLN A 63 -7.37 -3.83 -5.70
C GLN A 63 -6.51 -4.48 -4.60
N THR A 64 -5.32 -4.98 -4.97
CA THR A 64 -4.37 -5.56 -4.00
C THR A 64 -4.00 -4.53 -2.92
N LEU A 65 -3.82 -3.25 -3.31
CA LEU A 65 -3.56 -2.16 -2.37
C LEU A 65 -4.71 -1.96 -1.38
N PHE A 66 -5.96 -1.98 -1.85
CA PHE A 66 -7.13 -1.90 -0.99
C PHE A 66 -7.25 -3.09 -0.04
N ASP A 67 -7.03 -4.32 -0.53
CA ASP A 67 -7.05 -5.51 0.31
C ASP A 67 -5.96 -5.47 1.38
N TRP A 68 -4.82 -4.84 1.06
CA TRP A 68 -3.72 -4.64 1.98
C TRP A 68 -4.06 -3.70 3.15
N GLN A 69 -5.13 -2.90 3.04
CA GLN A 69 -5.64 -2.12 4.17
C GLN A 69 -6.00 -3.02 5.35
N ALA A 70 -6.64 -4.16 5.10
CA ALA A 70 -6.97 -5.12 6.15
C ALA A 70 -5.71 -5.71 6.80
N GLU A 71 -4.63 -5.88 6.03
CA GLU A 71 -3.35 -6.35 6.55
C GLU A 71 -2.65 -5.29 7.41
N LEU A 72 -2.71 -4.02 7.00
CA LEU A 72 -2.24 -2.90 7.80
C LEU A 72 -3.01 -2.77 9.13
N ASP A 73 -4.33 -2.97 9.12
CA ASP A 73 -5.16 -2.99 10.32
C ASP A 73 -4.77 -4.15 11.27
N LYS A 74 -4.50 -5.34 10.74
CA LYS A 74 -3.99 -6.47 11.56
C LYS A 74 -2.64 -6.16 12.19
N LEU A 75 -1.71 -5.58 11.43
CA LEU A 75 -0.42 -5.12 11.93
C LEU A 75 -0.59 -4.09 13.05
N ASN A 76 -1.52 -3.15 12.89
CA ASN A 76 -1.83 -2.14 13.89
C ASN A 76 -2.40 -2.76 15.18
N MET A 77 -3.33 -3.72 15.07
CA MET A 77 -3.83 -4.45 16.25
C MET A 77 -2.71 -5.20 16.98
N ARG A 78 -1.82 -5.89 16.26
CA ARG A 78 -0.65 -6.57 16.84
C ARG A 78 0.28 -5.59 17.56
N ALA A 79 0.52 -4.45 16.93
CA ALA A 79 1.32 -3.36 17.50
C ALA A 79 0.69 -2.82 18.79
N GLN A 80 -0.63 -2.64 18.85
CA GLN A 80 -1.33 -2.21 20.07
C GLN A 80 -1.19 -3.25 21.19
N THR A 81 -1.39 -4.54 20.91
CA THR A 81 -1.17 -5.60 21.91
C THR A 81 0.26 -5.63 22.44
N LEU A 82 1.25 -5.38 21.57
CA LEU A 82 2.65 -5.24 21.97
C LEU A 82 2.90 -4.01 22.83
N LEU A 83 2.27 -2.87 22.51
CA LEU A 83 2.35 -1.65 23.29
C LEU A 83 1.74 -1.83 24.69
N GLU A 84 0.66 -2.59 24.83
CA GLU A 84 0.08 -2.92 26.14
C GLU A 84 1.00 -3.81 26.98
N THR A 85 1.78 -4.69 26.33
CA THR A 85 2.65 -5.65 27.01
C THR A 85 4.03 -5.06 27.36
N CYS A 86 4.60 -4.26 26.46
CA CYS A 86 6.00 -3.81 26.54
C CYS A 86 6.16 -2.28 26.49
N SER A 87 5.10 -1.51 26.23
CA SER A 87 5.10 -0.03 26.17
C SER A 87 6.22 0.57 25.29
N ASP A 88 6.65 -0.15 24.25
CA ASP A 88 7.77 0.27 23.40
C ASP A 88 7.30 1.23 22.30
N THR A 89 7.71 2.50 22.41
CA THR A 89 7.38 3.55 21.44
C THR A 89 7.88 3.27 20.02
N ARG A 90 8.86 2.38 19.83
CA ARG A 90 9.32 1.94 18.49
C ARG A 90 8.20 1.29 17.69
N VAL A 91 7.33 0.52 18.36
CA VAL A 91 6.21 -0.17 17.73
C VAL A 91 5.20 0.82 17.19
N SER A 92 4.82 1.81 17.99
CA SER A 92 3.91 2.91 17.59
C SER A 92 4.46 3.73 16.42
N ASN A 93 5.75 4.09 16.50
CA ASN A 93 6.44 4.82 15.43
C ASN A 93 6.51 4.02 14.12
N GLY A 94 6.67 2.70 14.20
CA GLY A 94 6.65 1.79 13.05
C GLY A 94 5.30 1.83 12.35
N ILE A 95 4.21 1.52 13.05
CA ILE A 95 2.86 1.53 12.45
C ILE A 95 2.52 2.88 11.83
N THR A 96 2.86 3.96 12.52
CA THR A 96 2.60 5.32 12.01
C THR A 96 3.30 5.53 10.68
N GLN A 97 4.58 5.17 10.57
CA GLN A 97 5.34 5.26 9.31
C GLN A 97 4.75 4.39 8.19
N LEU A 98 4.39 3.13 8.49
CA LEU A 98 3.73 2.24 7.52
C LEU A 98 2.43 2.86 7.02
N THR A 99 1.62 3.37 7.94
CA THR A 99 0.32 3.97 7.63
C THR A 99 0.47 5.22 6.76
N THR A 100 1.41 6.11 7.09
CA THR A 100 1.71 7.28 6.27
C THR A 100 2.16 6.88 4.87
N LYS A 101 3.08 5.91 4.76
CA LYS A 101 3.57 5.43 3.46
C LYS A 101 2.47 4.79 2.63
N TYR A 102 1.67 3.93 3.23
CA TYR A 102 0.51 3.31 2.59
C TYR A 102 -0.47 4.36 2.04
N ASN A 103 -0.85 5.35 2.85
CA ASN A 103 -1.76 6.41 2.42
C ASN A 103 -1.18 7.27 1.28
N ALA A 104 0.13 7.56 1.32
CA ALA A 104 0.80 8.29 0.24
C ALA A 104 0.75 7.50 -1.08
N ILE A 105 1.04 6.20 -1.04
CA ILE A 105 0.97 5.32 -2.21
C ILE A 105 -0.47 5.19 -2.72
N LEU A 106 -1.45 5.02 -1.83
CA LEU A 106 -2.87 4.96 -2.18
C LEU A 106 -3.34 6.25 -2.87
N SER A 107 -2.93 7.41 -2.36
CA SER A 107 -3.25 8.70 -2.96
C SER A 107 -2.63 8.84 -4.35
N LEU A 108 -1.33 8.53 -4.48
CA LEU A 108 -0.64 8.52 -5.77
C LEU A 108 -1.33 7.56 -6.74
N ALA A 109 -1.72 6.38 -6.27
CA ALA A 109 -2.32 5.37 -7.11
C ALA A 109 -3.70 5.81 -7.63
N LYS A 110 -4.54 6.38 -6.76
CA LYS A 110 -5.83 6.99 -7.15
C LYS A 110 -5.64 8.12 -8.16
N GLU A 111 -4.62 8.95 -7.98
CA GLU A 111 -4.33 10.04 -8.92
C GLU A 111 -3.93 9.53 -10.31
N VAL A 112 -3.05 8.52 -10.35
CA VAL A 112 -2.64 7.86 -11.60
C VAL A 112 -3.84 7.23 -12.30
N MET A 113 -4.70 6.52 -11.57
CA MET A 113 -5.95 5.95 -12.12
C MET A 113 -6.84 7.04 -12.72
N LYS A 114 -7.09 8.13 -11.98
CA LYS A 114 -7.95 9.22 -12.45
C LYS A 114 -7.40 9.88 -13.72
N ARG A 115 -6.08 10.09 -13.80
CA ARG A 115 -5.42 10.62 -15.00
C ARG A 115 -5.55 9.68 -16.20
N LEU A 116 -5.36 8.38 -15.97
CA LEU A 116 -5.54 7.32 -16.97
C LEU A 116 -6.96 7.33 -17.54
N GLU A 117 -7.98 7.35 -16.67
CA GLU A 117 -9.39 7.38 -17.07
C GLU A 117 -9.78 8.66 -17.81
N LEU A 118 -9.35 9.83 -17.33
CA LEU A 118 -9.59 11.12 -18.00
C LEU A 118 -9.00 11.14 -19.41
N HIS A 119 -7.76 10.70 -19.58
CA HIS A 119 -7.13 10.63 -20.90
C HIS A 119 -7.83 9.65 -21.84
N TYR A 120 -8.33 8.54 -21.31
CA TYR A 120 -9.09 7.57 -22.09
C TYR A 120 -10.44 8.15 -22.55
N GLN A 121 -11.21 8.77 -21.65
CA GLN A 121 -12.51 9.38 -21.95
C GLN A 121 -12.41 10.55 -22.93
N VAL A 122 -11.48 11.48 -22.69
CA VAL A 122 -11.27 12.66 -23.56
C VAL A 122 -10.94 12.24 -24.98
N ARG A 123 -10.12 11.20 -25.16
CA ARG A 123 -9.76 10.71 -26.50
C ARG A 123 -10.90 9.95 -27.18
N LYS A 124 -11.73 9.21 -26.44
CA LYS A 124 -12.94 8.56 -26.99
C LYS A 124 -13.92 9.60 -27.53
N THR A 125 -14.16 10.67 -26.78
CA THR A 125 -15.00 11.81 -27.19
C THR A 125 -14.39 12.55 -28.38
N ARG A 126 -13.06 12.77 -28.39
CA ARG A 126 -12.38 13.45 -29.50
C ARG A 126 -12.39 12.62 -30.80
N ALA A 127 -12.23 11.31 -30.71
CA ALA A 127 -12.32 10.41 -31.87
C ALA A 127 -13.74 10.38 -32.46
N LEU A 128 -14.78 10.34 -31.61
CA LEU A 128 -16.17 10.45 -32.03
C LEU A 128 -16.45 11.79 -32.72
N LEU A 129 -15.99 12.91 -32.14
CA LEU A 129 -16.13 14.24 -32.74
C LEU A 129 -15.39 14.36 -34.08
N GLN A 130 -14.24 13.71 -34.24
CA GLN A 130 -13.51 13.70 -35.51
C GLN A 130 -14.28 12.90 -36.56
N LEU A 131 -14.84 11.74 -36.20
CA LEU A 131 -15.67 10.94 -37.10
C LEU A 131 -16.91 11.71 -37.57
N ILE A 132 -17.60 12.40 -36.65
CA ILE A 132 -18.78 13.23 -36.96
C ILE A 132 -18.42 14.41 -37.89
N LYS A 133 -17.23 15.00 -37.76
CA LYS A 133 -16.77 16.09 -38.65
C LYS A 133 -16.33 15.64 -40.03
N THR A 134 -16.04 14.35 -40.20
CA THR A 134 -15.52 13.79 -41.45
C THR A 134 -16.61 13.08 -42.26
N LEU A 135 -17.79 12.89 -41.67
CA LEU A 135 -19.04 12.47 -42.31
C LEU A 135 -19.86 13.71 -42.69
#